data_AF-I3YHM2-F1
#
_entry.id   AF-I3YHM2-F1
#
_cell.length_a   1.000
_cell.length_b   1.000
_cell.length_c   1.000
_cell.angle_alpha   90.00
_cell.angle_beta   90.00
_cell.angle_gamma   90.00
#
_symmetry.space_group_name_H-M   'P 1'
#
loop_
_entity.id
_entity.type
_entity.pdbx_description
1 polymer ?
#
loop_
_entity_poly.entity_id
_entity_poly.type
_entity_poly.pdbx_seq_one_letter_code
_entity_poly.pdbx_strand_id
1 'polypeptide(L)'
;MRILKAMALIATILAPQVAPAANPRLLRFEEPVKNLGKVAETDGTVQLRFEYTNIADKEVTLLDVHTQCGCAQPAFSRKPVKPGDKGIVEVTFDPKDRYGDFSIGLTVIAGNGNYRKFNTLVVKGYVISRIPEAEIRYPYALSAALRADNRAIGMRQLSRSDPKRTRQLRLLNTSAKTLRLAYRTDSGHLALSGPGEIAPGKEAVLEFTLDPRNMPDGQFVLKCTVSTQDEEIPVEVKGQIVGR
;
A
#
# COMPACT_ATOMS: atom_id res chain seq x y z
N MET A 1 -36.13 90.39 -6.73
CA MET A 1 -35.34 89.53 -5.82
C MET A 1 -34.92 88.30 -6.61
N ARG A 2 -33.62 88.17 -6.92
CA ARG A 2 -33.04 87.09 -7.75
C ARG A 2 -32.97 85.81 -6.91
N ILE A 3 -33.46 84.68 -7.42
CA ILE A 3 -33.17 83.36 -6.84
C ILE A 3 -32.76 82.43 -7.99
N LEU A 4 -31.54 81.89 -7.86
CA LEU A 4 -30.81 81.09 -8.85
C LEU A 4 -31.48 79.74 -9.14
N LYS A 5 -31.46 79.33 -10.41
CA LYS A 5 -31.70 77.96 -10.87
C LYS A 5 -30.50 77.08 -10.50
N ALA A 6 -30.71 76.03 -9.70
CA ALA A 6 -29.72 74.98 -9.49
C ALA A 6 -30.00 73.80 -10.43
N MET A 7 -29.17 73.63 -11.46
CA MET A 7 -29.13 72.41 -12.28
C MET A 7 -28.39 71.31 -11.50
N ALA A 8 -29.10 70.26 -11.09
CA ALA A 8 -28.49 69.06 -10.53
C ALA A 8 -27.96 68.19 -11.67
N LEU A 9 -26.63 68.05 -11.74
CA LEU A 9 -25.94 67.17 -12.68
C LEU A 9 -25.98 65.73 -12.12
N ILE A 10 -26.77 64.85 -12.73
CA ILE A 10 -26.81 63.43 -12.35
C ILE A 10 -25.61 62.74 -13.01
N ALA A 11 -24.57 62.47 -12.22
CA ALA A 11 -23.42 61.69 -12.65
C ALA A 11 -23.77 60.20 -12.59
N THR A 12 -23.92 59.56 -13.75
CA THR A 12 -24.13 58.11 -13.86
C THR A 12 -22.84 57.39 -13.47
N ILE A 13 -22.83 56.77 -12.30
CA ILE A 13 -21.70 55.96 -11.81
C ILE A 13 -21.68 54.64 -12.60
N LEU A 14 -20.71 54.49 -13.50
CA LEU A 14 -20.48 53.25 -14.22
C LEU A 14 -19.80 52.25 -13.29
N ALA A 15 -20.54 51.27 -12.78
CA ALA A 15 -19.97 50.20 -11.95
C ALA A 15 -19.04 49.32 -12.82
N PRO A 16 -17.81 49.02 -12.35
CA PRO A 16 -16.91 48.12 -13.08
C PRO A 16 -17.52 46.71 -13.12
N GLN A 17 -17.72 46.21 -14.33
CA GLN A 17 -18.14 44.83 -14.58
C GLN A 17 -16.97 43.90 -14.17
N VAL A 18 -17.14 43.16 -13.08
CA VAL A 18 -16.18 42.13 -12.67
C VAL A 18 -16.31 40.99 -13.68
N ALA A 19 -15.34 40.85 -14.57
CA ALA A 19 -15.26 39.71 -15.47
C ALA A 19 -15.18 38.41 -14.64
N PRO A 20 -15.96 37.36 -14.97
CA PRO A 20 -15.84 36.09 -14.26
C PRO A 20 -14.40 35.58 -14.37
N ALA A 21 -13.83 35.19 -13.23
CA ALA A 21 -12.47 34.69 -13.15
C ALA A 21 -12.24 33.58 -14.19
N ALA A 22 -11.25 33.77 -15.05
CA ALA A 22 -10.87 32.81 -16.08
C ALA A 22 -10.66 31.44 -15.43
N ASN A 23 -11.33 30.42 -15.98
CA ASN A 23 -11.32 29.06 -15.47
C ASN A 23 -9.85 28.60 -15.28
N PRO A 24 -9.35 28.38 -14.05
CA PRO A 24 -7.93 28.11 -13.82
C PRO A 24 -7.51 26.70 -14.25
N ARG A 25 -8.41 25.96 -14.90
CA ARG A 25 -8.24 24.58 -15.38
C ARG A 25 -8.26 24.58 -16.89
N LEU A 26 -7.30 23.88 -17.48
CA LEU A 26 -7.22 23.71 -18.94
C LEU A 26 -8.10 22.55 -19.43
N LEU A 27 -8.17 21.48 -18.64
CA LEU A 27 -8.88 20.25 -18.98
C LEU A 27 -9.93 19.93 -17.92
N ARG A 28 -11.03 19.32 -18.34
CA ARG A 28 -12.00 18.64 -17.46
C ARG A 28 -12.03 17.16 -17.81
N PHE A 29 -11.70 16.31 -16.84
CA PHE A 29 -11.87 14.86 -16.95
C PHE A 29 -13.26 14.46 -16.48
N GLU A 30 -13.93 13.60 -17.25
CA GLU A 30 -15.30 13.16 -16.93
C GLU A 30 -15.30 12.17 -15.74
N GLU A 31 -14.35 11.24 -15.72
CA GLU A 31 -14.17 10.27 -14.64
C GLU A 31 -12.68 10.21 -14.23
N PRO A 32 -12.22 11.10 -13.32
CA PRO A 32 -10.82 11.15 -12.92
C PRO A 32 -10.40 10.01 -11.99
N VAL A 33 -11.34 9.20 -11.50
CA VAL A 33 -11.08 8.04 -10.63
C VAL A 33 -11.74 6.81 -11.24
N LYS A 34 -10.94 5.81 -11.60
CA LYS A 34 -11.45 4.51 -12.05
C LYS A 34 -11.18 3.44 -11.02
N ASN A 35 -12.22 2.67 -10.69
CA ASN A 35 -12.11 1.51 -9.82
C ASN A 35 -12.20 0.24 -10.64
N LEU A 36 -11.12 -0.55 -10.65
CA LEU A 36 -11.05 -1.84 -11.32
C LEU A 36 -11.76 -2.97 -10.55
N GLY A 37 -12.18 -2.72 -9.31
CA GLY A 37 -12.73 -3.77 -8.45
C GLY A 37 -11.64 -4.79 -8.14
N LYS A 38 -11.93 -6.08 -8.37
CA LYS A 38 -10.97 -7.17 -8.18
C LYS A 38 -10.41 -7.61 -9.54
N VAL A 39 -9.09 -7.68 -9.64
CA VAL A 39 -8.36 -8.16 -10.82
C VAL A 39 -7.45 -9.29 -10.36
N ALA A 40 -7.39 -10.42 -11.06
CA ALA A 40 -6.42 -11.46 -10.73
C ALA A 40 -5.03 -11.07 -11.25
N GLU A 41 -3.99 -11.41 -10.50
CA GLU A 41 -2.58 -11.31 -10.93
C GLU A 41 -2.35 -11.98 -12.29
N THR A 42 -3.19 -12.96 -12.64
CA THR A 42 -3.12 -13.76 -13.87
C THR A 42 -3.99 -13.25 -15.02
N ASP A 43 -4.80 -12.20 -14.85
CA ASP A 43 -5.72 -11.71 -15.88
C ASP A 43 -5.03 -10.99 -17.05
N GLY A 44 -3.71 -10.78 -16.96
CA GLY A 44 -2.96 -9.96 -17.91
C GLY A 44 -3.23 -8.47 -17.70
N THR A 45 -2.83 -7.66 -18.68
CA THR A 45 -2.92 -6.20 -18.54
C THR A 45 -4.35 -5.67 -18.75
N VAL A 46 -4.71 -4.64 -18.00
CA VAL A 46 -6.02 -3.98 -18.07
C VAL A 46 -5.87 -2.58 -18.66
N GLN A 47 -6.60 -2.28 -19.73
CA GLN A 47 -6.59 -0.96 -20.36
C GLN A 47 -7.71 -0.07 -19.81
N LEU A 48 -7.38 1.18 -19.54
CA LEU A 48 -8.27 2.20 -18.98
C LEU A 48 -8.23 3.46 -19.84
N ARG A 49 -9.39 4.09 -20.07
CA ARG A 49 -9.50 5.32 -20.88
C ARG A 49 -10.05 6.48 -20.06
N PHE A 50 -9.22 7.50 -19.84
CA PHE A 50 -9.62 8.74 -19.19
C PHE A 50 -9.94 9.79 -20.25
N GLU A 51 -11.22 10.01 -20.47
CA GLU A 51 -11.70 11.06 -21.37
C GLU A 51 -11.63 12.43 -20.72
N TYR A 52 -11.16 13.41 -21.49
CA TYR A 52 -11.14 14.81 -21.08
C TYR A 52 -11.69 15.72 -22.17
N THR A 53 -12.18 16.87 -21.75
CA THR A 53 -12.59 17.98 -22.63
C THR A 53 -11.65 19.16 -22.38
N ASN A 54 -11.18 19.82 -23.46
CA ASN A 54 -10.52 21.11 -23.32
C ASN A 54 -11.55 22.19 -22.98
N ILE A 55 -11.44 22.76 -21.78
CA ILE A 55 -12.34 23.80 -21.26
C ILE A 55 -11.71 25.20 -21.28
N ALA A 56 -10.51 25.33 -21.84
CA ALA A 56 -9.87 26.61 -22.08
C ALA A 56 -10.40 27.28 -23.35
N ASP A 57 -10.11 28.57 -23.49
CA ASP A 57 -10.42 29.41 -24.64
C ASP A 57 -9.40 29.29 -25.79
N LYS A 58 -8.32 28.52 -25.60
CA LYS A 58 -7.31 28.23 -26.63
C LYS A 58 -6.97 26.75 -26.67
N GLU A 59 -6.16 26.37 -27.65
CA GLU A 59 -5.65 25.01 -27.78
C GLU A 59 -4.85 24.59 -26.55
N VAL A 60 -5.02 23.33 -26.14
CA VAL A 60 -4.32 22.73 -25.02
C VAL A 60 -3.57 21.49 -25.50
N THR A 61 -2.30 21.38 -25.10
CA THR A 61 -1.46 20.22 -25.39
C THR A 61 -1.14 19.47 -24.11
N LEU A 62 -1.26 18.14 -24.13
CA LEU A 62 -0.72 17.29 -23.06
C LEU A 62 0.80 17.23 -23.20
N LEU A 63 1.49 17.77 -22.20
CA LEU A 63 2.95 17.83 -22.14
C LEU A 63 3.53 16.55 -21.57
N ASP A 64 2.86 15.98 -20.57
CA ASP A 64 3.29 14.73 -19.94
C ASP A 64 2.15 14.07 -19.16
N VAL A 65 2.31 12.77 -18.89
CA VAL A 65 1.49 12.03 -17.93
C VAL A 65 2.44 11.21 -17.05
N HIS A 66 2.65 11.67 -15.82
CA HIS A 66 3.58 11.05 -14.88
C HIS A 66 2.87 10.02 -13.99
N THR A 67 3.49 8.86 -13.76
CA THR A 67 2.99 7.83 -12.85
C THR A 67 3.94 7.61 -11.68
N GLN A 68 3.39 7.33 -10.49
CA GLN A 68 4.20 7.11 -9.28
C GLN A 68 4.88 5.73 -9.26
N CYS A 69 4.36 4.76 -10.01
CA CYS A 69 4.90 3.41 -10.13
C CYS A 69 4.90 2.94 -11.58
N GLY A 70 5.84 2.06 -11.93
CA GLY A 70 5.89 1.42 -13.27
C GLY A 70 4.74 0.44 -13.56
N CYS A 71 3.78 0.27 -12.64
CA CYS A 71 2.61 -0.59 -12.82
C CYS A 71 1.64 -0.10 -13.89
N ALA A 72 1.60 1.22 -14.07
CA ALA A 72 0.64 1.91 -14.90
C ALA A 72 1.42 2.66 -15.97
N GLN A 73 1.19 2.27 -17.22
CA GLN A 73 1.84 2.87 -18.36
C GLN A 73 0.85 3.76 -19.11
N PRO A 74 1.02 5.09 -19.08
CA PRO A 74 0.14 6.00 -19.80
C PRO A 74 0.51 6.07 -21.29
N ALA A 75 -0.49 6.18 -22.14
CA ALA A 75 -0.39 6.52 -23.56
C ALA A 75 -1.32 7.71 -23.86
N PHE A 76 -0.79 8.73 -24.52
CA PHE A 76 -1.53 9.95 -24.82
C PHE A 76 -1.01 10.64 -26.08
N SER A 77 -1.86 11.46 -26.68
CA SER A 77 -1.50 12.27 -27.85
C SER A 77 -0.88 13.61 -27.42
N ARG A 78 0.19 14.02 -28.11
CA ARG A 78 0.78 15.37 -27.99
C ARG A 78 0.19 16.37 -28.99
N LYS A 79 -0.83 15.98 -29.75
CA LYS A 79 -1.53 16.90 -30.67
C LYS A 79 -2.30 17.95 -29.85
N PRO A 80 -2.26 19.24 -30.24
CA PRO A 80 -3.12 20.25 -29.63
C PRO A 80 -4.60 19.89 -29.75
N VAL A 81 -5.35 20.12 -28.68
CA VAL A 81 -6.80 19.90 -28.60
C VAL A 81 -7.49 21.26 -28.58
N LYS A 82 -8.43 21.51 -29.50
CA LYS A 82 -9.12 22.81 -29.61
C LYS A 82 -10.11 23.03 -28.46
N PRO A 83 -10.52 24.28 -28.20
CA PRO A 83 -11.58 24.57 -27.23
C PRO A 83 -12.84 23.74 -27.48
N GLY A 84 -13.35 23.07 -26.46
CA GLY A 84 -14.54 22.21 -26.53
C GLY A 84 -14.30 20.80 -27.07
N ASP A 85 -13.15 20.54 -27.71
CA ASP A 85 -12.82 19.20 -28.22
C ASP A 85 -12.41 18.25 -27.08
N LYS A 86 -12.58 16.95 -27.36
CA LYS A 86 -12.24 15.86 -26.45
C LYS A 86 -10.91 15.20 -26.80
N GLY A 87 -10.27 14.63 -25.79
CA GLY A 87 -9.13 13.76 -25.94
C GLY A 87 -9.14 12.64 -24.90
N ILE A 88 -8.16 11.75 -24.99
CA ILE A 88 -8.08 10.54 -24.16
C ILE A 88 -6.66 10.39 -23.63
N VAL A 89 -6.54 10.04 -22.35
CA VAL A 89 -5.36 9.42 -21.76
C VAL A 89 -5.67 7.94 -21.55
N GLU A 90 -4.94 7.07 -22.23
CA GLU A 90 -5.03 5.62 -22.03
C GLU A 90 -4.02 5.20 -20.96
N VAL A 91 -4.38 4.25 -20.12
CA VAL A 91 -3.51 3.71 -19.07
C VAL A 91 -3.59 2.19 -19.11
N THR A 92 -2.44 1.55 -19.29
CA THR A 92 -2.31 0.10 -19.18
C THR A 92 -1.83 -0.25 -17.78
N PHE A 93 -2.65 -0.93 -17.00
CA PHE A 93 -2.32 -1.46 -15.69
C PHE A 93 -1.87 -2.92 -15.81
N ASP A 94 -0.72 -3.26 -15.25
CA ASP A 94 -0.24 -4.65 -15.15
C ASP A 94 -0.43 -5.17 -13.72
N PRO A 95 -1.32 -6.15 -13.46
CA PRO A 95 -1.52 -6.73 -12.13
C PRO A 95 -0.42 -7.74 -11.76
N LYS A 96 0.51 -8.06 -12.66
CA LYS A 96 1.57 -9.04 -12.40
C LYS A 96 2.43 -8.68 -11.19
N ASP A 97 2.75 -9.69 -10.38
CA ASP A 97 3.56 -9.60 -9.16
C ASP A 97 3.01 -8.59 -8.12
N ARG A 98 1.70 -8.30 -8.19
CA ARG A 98 0.98 -7.44 -7.25
C ARG A 98 -0.11 -8.23 -6.53
N TYR A 99 -0.46 -7.78 -5.34
CA TYR A 99 -1.56 -8.34 -4.55
C TYR A 99 -2.06 -7.31 -3.54
N GLY A 100 -3.30 -7.47 -3.10
CA GLY A 100 -3.93 -6.56 -2.13
C GLY A 100 -4.45 -5.27 -2.76
N ASP A 101 -4.83 -4.33 -1.90
CA ASP A 101 -5.35 -3.03 -2.31
C ASP A 101 -4.28 -2.20 -3.03
N PHE A 102 -4.69 -1.51 -4.09
CA PHE A 102 -3.84 -0.54 -4.78
C PHE A 102 -4.60 0.75 -5.09
N SER A 103 -3.84 1.84 -5.14
CA SER A 103 -4.30 3.16 -5.59
C SER A 103 -3.13 3.88 -6.26
N ILE A 104 -3.20 4.02 -7.58
CA ILE A 104 -2.15 4.59 -8.41
C ILE A 104 -2.59 5.99 -8.84
N GLY A 105 -1.81 7.01 -8.47
CA GLY A 105 -1.97 8.37 -8.97
C GLY A 105 -1.23 8.59 -10.29
N LEU A 106 -1.89 9.25 -11.24
CA LEU A 106 -1.29 9.78 -12.46
C LEU A 106 -1.43 11.30 -12.50
N THR A 107 -0.34 12.01 -12.77
CA THR A 107 -0.34 13.47 -12.91
C THR A 107 -0.26 13.85 -14.39
N VAL A 108 -1.37 14.35 -14.94
CA VAL A 108 -1.44 14.88 -16.30
C VAL A 108 -1.00 16.33 -16.29
N ILE A 109 0.04 16.65 -17.06
CA ILE A 109 0.56 18.00 -17.26
C ILE A 109 0.04 18.52 -18.60
N ALA A 110 -0.79 19.55 -18.56
CA ALA A 110 -1.34 20.21 -19.75
C ALA A 110 -0.84 21.64 -19.86
N GLY A 111 -0.64 22.12 -21.09
CA GLY A 111 -0.14 23.45 -21.36
C GLY A 111 -0.91 24.18 -22.47
N ASN A 112 -0.98 25.50 -22.33
CA ASN A 112 -1.47 26.45 -23.31
C ASN A 112 -0.47 27.63 -23.34
N GLY A 113 0.53 27.54 -24.23
CA GLY A 113 1.70 28.43 -24.22
C GLY A 113 2.53 28.30 -22.93
N ASN A 114 2.80 29.42 -22.27
CA ASN A 114 3.55 29.46 -21.00
C ASN A 114 2.73 29.02 -19.78
N TYR A 115 1.41 28.88 -19.93
CA TYR A 115 0.53 28.48 -18.84
C TYR A 115 0.46 26.95 -18.73
N ARG A 116 0.75 26.42 -17.54
CA ARG A 116 0.72 24.98 -17.27
C ARG A 116 -0.25 24.64 -16.14
N LYS A 117 -0.94 23.52 -16.26
CA LYS A 117 -1.83 22.97 -15.23
C LYS A 117 -1.68 21.48 -15.08
N PHE A 118 -1.94 21.03 -13.86
CA PHE A 118 -1.85 19.65 -13.43
C PHE A 118 -3.25 19.12 -13.15
N ASN A 119 -3.53 17.89 -13.59
CA ASN A 119 -4.71 17.13 -13.20
C ASN A 119 -4.25 15.79 -12.61
N THR A 120 -4.95 15.33 -11.57
CA THR A 120 -4.68 14.02 -10.97
C THR A 120 -5.76 13.04 -11.40
N LEU A 121 -5.32 11.91 -11.95
CA LEU A 121 -6.16 10.74 -12.20
C LEU A 121 -5.79 9.65 -11.20
N VAL A 122 -6.75 8.78 -10.87
CA VAL A 122 -6.55 7.67 -9.94
C VAL A 122 -7.08 6.39 -10.55
N VAL A 123 -6.28 5.33 -10.48
CA VAL A 123 -6.72 3.95 -10.72
C VAL A 123 -6.62 3.20 -9.41
N LYS A 124 -7.72 2.60 -8.94
CA LYS A 124 -7.76 1.84 -7.69
C LYS A 124 -8.41 0.48 -7.87
N GLY A 125 -8.17 -0.42 -6.92
CA GLY A 125 -8.78 -1.75 -6.89
C GLY A 125 -8.06 -2.68 -5.92
N TYR A 126 -8.28 -3.97 -6.09
CA TYR A 126 -7.66 -5.05 -5.32
C TYR A 126 -7.11 -6.11 -6.28
N VAL A 127 -5.84 -6.46 -6.16
CA VAL A 127 -5.26 -7.57 -6.93
C VAL A 127 -5.36 -8.87 -6.15
N ILE A 128 -6.02 -9.88 -6.72
CA ILE A 128 -6.08 -11.24 -6.18
C ILE A 128 -4.80 -11.94 -6.61
N SER A 129 -3.95 -12.31 -5.65
CA SER A 129 -2.74 -13.08 -5.96
C SER A 129 -3.09 -14.50 -6.41
N ARG A 130 -2.23 -15.08 -7.24
CA ARG A 130 -2.24 -16.53 -7.51
C ARG A 130 -1.84 -17.36 -6.29
N ILE A 131 -1.14 -16.77 -5.33
CA ILE A 131 -0.76 -17.41 -4.07
C ILE A 131 -1.82 -17.07 -3.02
N PRO A 132 -2.39 -18.05 -2.30
CA PRO A 132 -3.35 -17.77 -1.23
C PRO A 132 -2.78 -16.79 -0.20
N GLU A 133 -3.60 -15.84 0.28
CA GLU A 133 -3.16 -14.83 1.25
C GLU A 133 -2.55 -15.46 2.52
N ALA A 134 -3.12 -16.57 2.97
CA ALA A 134 -2.57 -17.37 4.08
C ALA A 134 -1.11 -17.79 3.85
N GLU A 135 -0.75 -18.18 2.64
CA GLU A 135 0.61 -18.58 2.30
C GLU A 135 1.55 -17.38 2.14
N ILE A 136 1.03 -16.21 1.75
CA ILE A 136 1.82 -14.96 1.73
C ILE A 136 2.14 -14.51 3.16
N ARG A 137 1.15 -14.53 4.07
CA ARG A 137 1.32 -14.11 5.47
C ARG A 137 2.09 -15.12 6.30
N TYR A 138 1.92 -16.41 6.01
CA TYR A 138 2.56 -17.53 6.70
C TYR A 138 3.36 -18.38 5.69
N PRO A 139 4.48 -17.87 5.14
CA PRO A 139 5.18 -18.51 4.04
C PRO A 139 5.92 -19.80 4.45
N TYR A 140 6.13 -20.03 5.73
CA TYR A 140 6.88 -21.19 6.20
C TYR A 140 5.94 -22.31 6.64
N ALA A 141 5.87 -23.39 5.85
CA ALA A 141 5.27 -24.63 6.30
C ALA A 141 6.18 -25.27 7.36
N LEU A 142 5.72 -25.26 8.61
CA LEU A 142 6.37 -25.99 9.70
C LEU A 142 6.01 -27.47 9.66
N SER A 143 4.79 -27.76 9.21
CA SER A 143 4.32 -29.10 8.85
C SER A 143 3.22 -29.04 7.79
N ALA A 144 2.59 -30.18 7.48
CA ALA A 144 1.42 -30.22 6.60
C ALA A 144 0.21 -29.45 7.16
N ALA A 145 0.10 -29.34 8.49
CA ALA A 145 -1.04 -28.74 9.18
C ALA A 145 -0.75 -27.35 9.76
N LEU A 146 0.52 -26.98 9.91
CA LEU A 146 0.95 -25.78 10.63
C LEU A 146 1.89 -24.92 9.78
N ARG A 147 1.54 -23.64 9.64
CA ARG A 147 2.39 -22.63 8.97
C ARG A 147 2.79 -21.51 9.92
N ALA A 148 3.86 -20.81 9.58
CA ALA A 148 4.42 -19.74 10.39
C ALA A 148 4.81 -18.51 9.58
N ASP A 149 4.82 -17.35 10.23
CA ASP A 149 5.32 -16.08 9.66
C ASP A 149 6.85 -16.05 9.57
N ASN A 150 7.53 -16.86 10.40
CA ASN A 150 8.99 -16.97 10.44
C ASN A 150 9.46 -18.45 10.50
N ARG A 151 10.59 -18.76 9.85
CA ARG A 151 11.23 -20.08 9.95
C ARG A 151 11.98 -20.30 11.27
N ALA A 152 12.46 -19.22 11.88
CA ALA A 152 13.26 -19.23 13.10
C ALA A 152 13.10 -17.90 13.85
N ILE A 153 13.35 -17.94 15.15
CA ILE A 153 13.27 -16.77 16.02
C ILE A 153 14.64 -16.11 16.11
N GLY A 154 14.75 -14.97 15.43
CA GLY A 154 15.92 -14.10 15.55
C GLY A 154 15.86 -13.24 16.81
N MET A 155 16.78 -13.48 17.72
CA MET A 155 17.01 -12.69 18.93
C MET A 155 17.96 -11.52 18.71
N ARG A 156 18.57 -11.41 17.52
CA ARG A 156 19.59 -10.40 17.16
C ARG A 156 20.77 -10.44 18.15
N GLN A 157 21.47 -9.32 18.30
CA GLN A 157 22.53 -9.13 19.28
C GLN A 157 21.94 -8.74 20.65
N LEU A 158 22.52 -9.31 21.71
CA LEU A 158 22.19 -9.09 23.12
C LEU A 158 23.47 -9.02 23.95
N SER A 159 23.45 -8.23 25.03
CA SER A 159 24.44 -8.29 26.11
C SER A 159 23.90 -9.13 27.28
N ARG A 160 24.78 -9.74 28.08
CA ARG A 160 24.41 -10.42 29.33
C ARG A 160 23.73 -9.51 30.35
N SER A 161 23.95 -8.20 30.22
CA SER A 161 23.33 -7.15 31.04
C SER A 161 21.97 -6.70 30.53
N ASP A 162 21.57 -7.11 29.32
CA ASP A 162 20.26 -6.76 28.78
C ASP A 162 19.16 -7.46 29.58
N PRO A 163 17.96 -6.84 29.69
CA PRO A 163 16.81 -7.53 30.23
C PRO A 163 16.42 -8.73 29.35
N LYS A 164 15.56 -9.59 29.88
CA LYS A 164 14.95 -10.68 29.10
C LYS A 164 14.31 -10.12 27.84
N ARG A 165 14.49 -10.82 26.71
CA ARG A 165 13.94 -10.42 25.41
C ARG A 165 12.87 -11.39 24.98
N THR A 166 11.68 -10.86 24.68
CA THR A 166 10.56 -11.63 24.13
C THR A 166 10.40 -11.39 22.64
N ARG A 167 10.21 -12.47 21.88
CA ARG A 167 9.88 -12.46 20.44
C ARG A 167 8.71 -13.39 20.18
N GLN A 168 8.00 -13.15 19.09
CA GLN A 168 6.79 -13.87 18.73
C GLN A 168 7.00 -14.68 17.45
N LEU A 169 6.39 -15.85 17.40
CA LEU A 169 6.11 -16.63 16.20
C LEU A 169 4.60 -16.64 16.02
N ARG A 170 4.11 -16.19 14.86
CA ARG A 170 2.71 -16.38 14.53
C ARG A 170 2.54 -17.69 13.80
N LEU A 171 1.52 -18.44 14.19
CA LEU A 171 1.18 -19.74 13.67
C LEU A 171 -0.19 -19.67 13.00
N LEU A 172 -0.37 -20.42 11.93
CA LEU A 172 -1.64 -20.63 11.26
C LEU A 172 -1.92 -22.13 11.16
N ASN A 173 -3.07 -22.57 11.66
CA ASN A 173 -3.58 -23.92 11.44
C ASN A 173 -4.25 -24.00 10.07
N THR A 174 -3.62 -24.71 9.13
CA THR A 174 -4.12 -24.91 7.76
C THR A 174 -4.89 -26.22 7.59
N SER A 175 -5.03 -27.01 8.66
CA SER A 175 -5.79 -28.26 8.65
C SER A 175 -7.28 -28.04 8.93
N ALA A 176 -8.07 -29.08 8.69
CA ALA A 176 -9.50 -29.11 9.03
C ALA A 176 -9.77 -29.50 10.51
N LYS A 177 -8.73 -29.73 11.32
CA LYS A 177 -8.86 -30.20 12.72
C LYS A 177 -8.30 -29.17 13.69
N THR A 178 -8.81 -29.15 14.93
CA THR A 178 -8.17 -28.40 16.01
C THR A 178 -6.83 -29.03 16.35
N LEU A 179 -5.76 -28.25 16.31
CA LEU A 179 -4.42 -28.68 16.72
C LEU A 179 -4.24 -28.41 18.21
N ARG A 180 -3.77 -29.38 18.98
CA ARG A 180 -3.38 -29.23 20.39
C ARG A 180 -1.89 -29.02 20.47
N LEU A 181 -1.46 -27.93 21.08
CA LEU A 181 -0.06 -27.53 21.12
C LEU A 181 0.59 -27.82 22.46
N ALA A 182 1.84 -28.27 22.40
CA ALA A 182 2.75 -28.32 23.53
C ALA A 182 4.11 -27.73 23.12
N TYR A 183 4.83 -27.15 24.08
CA TYR A 183 6.09 -26.46 23.81
C TYR A 183 7.16 -27.00 24.75
N ARG A 184 8.33 -27.33 24.20
CA ARG A 184 9.46 -27.82 24.98
C ARG A 184 10.76 -27.16 24.54
N THR A 185 11.64 -26.90 25.50
CA THR A 185 13.02 -26.49 25.27
C THR A 185 13.92 -27.16 26.29
N ASP A 186 15.13 -27.49 25.88
CA ASP A 186 16.20 -28.00 26.72
C ASP A 186 17.05 -26.87 27.33
N SER A 187 16.86 -25.63 26.89
CA SER A 187 17.63 -24.48 27.36
C SER A 187 17.06 -23.89 28.64
N GLY A 188 17.87 -23.79 29.69
CA GLY A 188 17.53 -23.04 30.89
C GLY A 188 17.41 -21.52 30.70
N HIS A 189 17.78 -21.00 29.53
CA HIS A 189 17.70 -19.57 29.20
C HIS A 189 16.43 -19.19 28.44
N LEU A 190 15.68 -20.16 27.94
CA LEU A 190 14.53 -19.93 27.06
C LEU A 190 13.24 -20.36 27.75
N ALA A 191 12.25 -19.47 27.76
CA ALA A 191 10.89 -19.79 28.15
C ALA A 191 9.95 -19.65 26.94
N LEU A 192 9.00 -20.58 26.83
CA LEU A 192 8.01 -20.62 25.76
C LEU A 192 6.60 -20.49 26.35
N SER A 193 5.75 -19.68 25.74
CA SER A 193 4.35 -19.53 26.15
C SER A 193 3.43 -19.27 24.97
N GLY A 194 2.29 -19.93 24.93
CA GLY A 194 1.31 -19.81 23.85
C GLY A 194 0.02 -20.56 24.17
N PRO A 195 -0.97 -20.53 23.27
CA PRO A 195 -2.23 -21.22 23.48
C PRO A 195 -2.07 -22.75 23.37
N GLY A 196 -2.79 -23.50 24.19
CA GLY A 196 -2.78 -24.97 24.15
C GLY A 196 -3.48 -25.59 22.94
N GLU A 197 -4.18 -24.79 22.13
CA GLU A 197 -4.84 -25.25 20.91
C GLU A 197 -5.02 -24.15 19.86
N ILE A 198 -5.18 -24.56 18.60
CA ILE A 198 -5.53 -23.70 17.47
C ILE A 198 -6.66 -24.36 16.66
N ALA A 199 -7.82 -23.71 16.59
CA ALA A 199 -8.93 -24.18 15.76
C ALA A 199 -8.61 -24.10 14.24
N PRO A 200 -9.33 -24.84 13.37
CA PRO A 200 -9.12 -24.80 11.92
C PRO A 200 -9.16 -23.38 11.34
N GLY A 201 -8.17 -23.04 10.53
CA GLY A 201 -8.06 -21.72 9.89
C GLY A 201 -7.81 -20.56 10.85
N LYS A 202 -7.52 -20.83 12.13
CA LYS A 202 -7.21 -19.80 13.13
C LYS A 202 -5.72 -19.62 13.32
N GLU A 203 -5.39 -18.43 13.83
CA GLU A 203 -4.05 -17.98 14.12
C GLU A 203 -3.75 -18.11 15.62
N ALA A 204 -2.48 -18.30 15.96
CA ALA A 204 -1.99 -18.28 17.33
C ALA A 204 -0.65 -17.57 17.41
N VAL A 205 -0.34 -17.03 18.59
CA VAL A 205 0.94 -16.40 18.87
C VAL A 205 1.68 -17.23 19.92
N LEU A 206 2.87 -17.68 19.57
CA LEU A 206 3.81 -18.32 20.48
C LEU A 206 4.92 -17.33 20.83
N GLU A 207 5.16 -17.14 22.12
CA GLU A 207 6.17 -16.23 22.64
C GLU A 207 7.41 -16.99 23.10
N PHE A 208 8.56 -16.41 22.81
CA PHE A 208 9.89 -16.91 23.12
C PHE A 208 10.59 -15.85 23.97
N THR A 209 10.78 -16.12 25.26
CA THR A 209 11.44 -15.21 26.18
C THR A 209 12.82 -15.74 26.53
N LEU A 210 13.86 -15.04 26.06
CA LEU A 210 15.27 -15.38 26.29
C LEU A 210 15.82 -14.55 27.46
N ASP A 211 16.49 -15.21 28.41
CA ASP A 211 17.29 -14.60 29.46
C ASP A 211 18.79 -14.65 29.09
N PRO A 212 19.40 -13.52 28.67
CA PRO A 212 20.78 -13.50 28.21
C PRO A 212 21.80 -13.63 29.36
N ARG A 213 21.35 -13.58 30.62
CA ARG A 213 22.24 -13.67 31.77
C ARG A 213 22.96 -15.01 31.77
N ASN A 214 24.27 -14.98 32.00
CA ASN A 214 25.17 -16.14 32.05
C ASN A 214 25.26 -16.97 30.76
N MET A 215 24.69 -16.51 29.63
CA MET A 215 24.93 -17.17 28.34
C MET A 215 26.38 -16.94 27.88
N PRO A 216 26.99 -17.91 27.19
CA PRO A 216 28.33 -17.76 26.62
C PRO A 216 28.34 -16.70 25.52
N ASP A 217 29.48 -16.01 25.35
CA ASP A 217 29.65 -15.06 24.26
C ASP A 217 29.73 -15.78 22.92
N GLY A 218 29.31 -15.08 21.87
CA GLY A 218 29.29 -15.60 20.51
C GLY A 218 27.89 -15.90 20.01
N GLN A 219 27.83 -16.56 18.85
CA GLN A 219 26.57 -16.98 18.24
C GLN A 219 25.97 -18.15 19.02
N PHE A 220 24.65 -18.14 19.16
CA PHE A 220 23.91 -19.26 19.74
C PHE A 220 22.78 -19.69 18.83
N VAL A 221 22.46 -20.99 18.89
CA VAL A 221 21.25 -21.58 18.34
C VAL A 221 20.68 -22.50 19.41
N LEU A 222 19.53 -22.12 19.97
CA LEU A 222 18.77 -22.95 20.90
C LEU A 222 17.70 -23.68 20.11
N LYS A 223 17.58 -24.99 20.36
CA LYS A 223 16.52 -25.80 19.75
C LYS A 223 15.34 -25.85 20.71
N CYS A 224 14.15 -25.75 20.15
CA CYS A 224 12.92 -25.97 20.86
C CYS A 224 11.97 -26.74 19.97
N THR A 225 10.95 -27.32 20.58
CA THR A 225 9.97 -28.14 19.89
C THR A 225 8.60 -27.57 20.13
N VAL A 226 7.88 -27.31 19.03
CA VAL A 226 6.44 -27.10 19.02
C VAL A 226 5.83 -28.45 18.63
N SER A 227 5.10 -29.08 19.54
CA SER A 227 4.42 -30.35 19.26
C SER A 227 2.96 -30.09 18.98
N THR A 228 2.41 -30.78 17.99
CA THR A 228 0.97 -31.01 17.88
C THR A 228 0.62 -32.39 18.47
N GLN A 229 -0.66 -32.78 18.48
CA GLN A 229 -1.03 -34.16 18.79
C GLN A 229 -0.51 -35.19 17.77
N ASP A 230 -0.11 -34.75 16.57
CA ASP A 230 0.25 -35.63 15.46
C ASP A 230 1.77 -35.66 15.19
N GLU A 231 2.51 -34.63 15.60
CA GLU A 231 3.93 -34.47 15.24
C GLU A 231 4.72 -33.54 16.17
N GLU A 232 6.05 -33.67 16.12
CA GLU A 232 6.99 -32.76 16.77
C GLU A 232 7.71 -31.88 15.74
N ILE A 233 7.64 -30.57 15.92
CA ILE A 233 8.15 -29.58 14.98
C ILE A 233 9.32 -28.83 15.62
N PRO A 234 10.56 -29.02 15.13
CA PRO A 234 11.70 -28.28 15.64
C PRO A 234 11.63 -26.81 15.20
N VAL A 235 11.87 -25.91 16.14
CA VAL A 235 12.00 -24.46 15.92
C VAL A 235 13.34 -24.00 16.49
N GLU A 236 14.03 -23.15 15.73
CA GLU A 236 15.32 -22.59 16.16
C GLU A 236 15.14 -21.18 16.71
N VAL A 237 15.79 -20.91 17.84
CA VAL A 237 15.98 -19.57 18.38
C VAL A 237 17.46 -19.21 18.27
N LYS A 238 17.79 -18.16 17.53
CA LYS A 238 19.17 -17.83 17.20
C LYS A 238 19.49 -16.36 17.42
N GLY A 239 20.72 -16.09 17.80
CA GLY A 239 21.20 -14.75 18.04
C GLY A 239 22.68 -14.73 18.37
N GLN A 240 23.11 -13.62 18.95
CA GLN A 240 24.49 -13.43 19.39
C GLN A 240 24.51 -12.77 20.75
N ILE A 241 25.31 -13.33 21.65
CA ILE A 241 25.68 -12.69 22.91
C ILE A 241 27.02 -11.97 22.69
N VAL A 242 27.07 -10.70 23.04
CA VAL A 242 28.31 -9.95 23.11
C VAL A 242 28.70 -9.73 24.57
N GLY A 243 29.94 -10.07 24.88
CA GLY A 243 30.57 -9.65 26.13
C GLY A 243 30.63 -8.13 26.18
N ARG A 244 30.30 -7.57 27.33
CA ARG A 244 30.89 -6.30 27.75
C ARG A 244 32.09 -6.63 28.61
#